data_AF-A0A3N4ASK6-F1
#
_entry.id   AF-A0A3N4ASK6-F1
#
_cell.length_a   1.000
_cell.length_b   1.000
_cell.length_c   1.000
_cell.angle_alpha   90.00
_cell.angle_beta   90.00
_cell.angle_gamma   90.00
#
_symmetry.space_group_name_H-M   'P 1'
#
loop_
_entity.id
_entity.type
_entity.pdbx_description
1 polymer ?
#
loop_
_entity_poly.entity_id
_entity_poly.type
_entity_poly.pdbx_seq_one_letter_code
_entity_poly.pdbx_strand_id
1 'polypeptide(L)'
;MRLKPLASILLATTVITQLSACGTVFYPERRGQISGEIDPGVAILNGIGLLFYIIPGVIAFAVDFATGAIYLPDARYSLEPEQLQPAIDADGKVDKAKLQAIIRQELNLDLPVEQAEESRQPLPSHIAMLHSTPRA
;
A
#
# COMPACT_ATOMS: atom_id res chain seq x y z
N MET A 1 -14.19 0.36 43.23
CA MET A 1 -13.85 -0.07 41.85
C MET A 1 -12.37 0.17 41.61
N ARG A 2 -11.65 -0.83 41.13
CA ARG A 2 -10.19 -0.77 40.97
C ARG A 2 -9.86 0.12 39.77
N LEU A 3 -9.71 1.43 40.01
CA LEU A 3 -9.45 2.43 38.97
C LEU A 3 -8.08 2.23 38.28
N LYS A 4 -7.11 1.69 39.02
CA LYS A 4 -5.74 1.39 38.56
C LYS A 4 -5.67 0.38 37.40
N PRO A 5 -6.26 -0.82 37.49
CA PRO A 5 -6.25 -1.76 36.36
C PRO A 5 -7.07 -1.25 35.17
N LEU A 6 -8.17 -0.51 35.39
CA LEU A 6 -8.94 0.09 34.29
C LEU A 6 -8.12 1.14 33.53
N ALA A 7 -7.42 2.02 34.25
CA ALA A 7 -6.52 3.00 33.63
C ALA A 7 -5.37 2.32 32.88
N SER A 8 -4.78 1.27 33.45
CA SER A 8 -3.67 0.53 32.82
C SER A 8 -4.13 -0.25 31.58
N ILE A 9 -5.35 -0.80 31.59
CA ILE A 9 -5.94 -1.45 30.42
C ILE A 9 -6.21 -0.42 29.33
N LEU A 10 -6.81 0.74 29.68
CA LEU A 10 -7.04 1.83 28.73
C LEU A 10 -5.75 2.34 28.10
N LEU A 11 -4.69 2.49 28.91
CA LEU A 11 -3.39 2.96 28.44
C LEU A 11 -2.71 1.91 27.56
N ALA A 12 -2.79 0.63 27.93
CA ALA A 12 -2.27 -0.47 27.12
C ALA A 12 -3.03 -0.61 25.79
N THR A 13 -4.37 -0.56 25.78
CA THR A 13 -5.14 -0.59 24.53
C THR A 13 -4.82 0.62 23.67
N THR A 14 -4.75 1.83 24.22
CA THR A 14 -4.37 3.03 23.46
C THR A 14 -2.96 2.92 22.88
N VAL A 15 -2.01 2.33 23.60
CA VAL A 15 -0.65 2.09 23.10
C VAL A 15 -0.64 1.02 22.01
N ILE A 16 -1.37 -0.08 22.18
CA ILE A 16 -1.47 -1.15 21.18
C ILE A 16 -2.14 -0.64 19.89
N THR A 17 -3.20 0.17 20.01
CA THR A 17 -3.87 0.79 18.86
C THR A 17 -2.99 1.82 18.16
N GLN A 18 -2.06 2.49 18.86
CA GLN A 18 -1.05 3.36 18.25
C GLN A 18 0.11 2.60 17.60
N LEU A 19 0.43 1.39 18.07
CA LEU A 19 1.46 0.52 17.48
C LEU A 19 0.99 -0.16 16.19
N SER A 20 -0.31 -0.36 16.03
CA SER A 20 -0.91 -0.75 14.75
C SER A 20 -1.01 0.49 13.86
N ALA A 21 0.02 0.71 13.05
CA ALA A 21 0.09 1.70 11.97
C ALA A 21 -1.29 1.98 11.36
N CYS A 22 -1.92 3.07 11.80
CA CYS A 22 -3.32 3.33 11.52
C CYS A 22 -3.54 3.50 10.02
N GLY A 23 -2.57 4.07 9.29
CA GLY A 23 -2.61 4.14 7.83
C GLY A 23 -2.66 2.74 7.19
N THR A 24 -1.87 1.79 7.68
CA THR A 24 -1.85 0.42 7.14
C THR A 24 -3.14 -0.37 7.44
N VAL A 25 -3.81 -0.07 8.56
CA VAL A 25 -5.10 -0.68 8.93
C VAL A 25 -6.27 -0.04 8.20
N PHE A 26 -6.29 1.29 8.08
CA PHE A 26 -7.38 2.04 7.44
C PHE A 26 -7.27 2.07 5.92
N TYR A 27 -6.07 1.99 5.37
CA TYR A 27 -5.78 2.07 3.94
C TYR A 27 -4.87 0.92 3.48
N PRO A 28 -5.29 -0.36 3.62
CA PRO A 28 -4.50 -1.51 3.18
C PRO A 28 -4.22 -1.51 1.68
N GLU A 29 -5.04 -0.83 0.88
CA GLU A 29 -4.90 -0.68 -0.57
C GLU A 29 -3.71 0.19 -0.99
N ARG A 30 -3.13 1.00 -0.08
CA ARG A 30 -1.95 1.84 -0.35
C ARG A 30 -0.62 1.11 -0.11
N ARG A 31 -0.68 -0.18 0.23
CA ARG A 31 0.50 -0.98 0.56
C ARG A 31 1.34 -1.24 -0.70
N GLY A 32 2.65 -0.99 -0.59
CA GLY A 32 3.60 -1.15 -1.70
C GLY A 32 3.88 0.14 -2.48
N GLN A 33 3.29 1.27 -2.07
CA GLN A 33 3.58 2.57 -2.66
C GLN A 33 4.89 3.12 -2.09
N ILE A 34 5.97 3.07 -2.87
CA ILE A 34 7.32 3.47 -2.42
C ILE A 34 7.58 4.98 -2.53
N SER A 35 6.68 5.74 -3.15
CA SER A 35 6.78 7.19 -3.35
C SER A 35 5.41 7.77 -3.75
N GLY A 36 5.12 9.00 -3.33
CA GLY A 36 3.86 9.70 -3.61
C GLY A 36 3.77 11.01 -2.83
N GLU A 37 2.68 11.76 -3.01
CA GLU A 37 2.37 12.91 -2.16
C GLU A 37 2.01 12.45 -0.74
N ILE A 38 2.41 13.16 0.30
CA ILE A 38 2.15 12.76 1.68
C ILE A 38 0.68 13.05 2.05
N ASP A 39 -0.03 12.08 2.59
CA ASP A 39 -1.38 12.24 3.14
C ASP A 39 -1.32 13.08 4.42
N PRO A 40 -1.84 14.33 4.40
CA PRO A 40 -1.78 15.20 5.56
C PRO A 40 -2.52 14.61 6.77
N GLY A 41 -3.58 13.84 6.55
CA GLY A 41 -4.35 13.21 7.62
C GLY A 41 -3.52 12.16 8.37
N VAL A 42 -2.83 11.28 7.63
CA VAL A 42 -1.95 10.25 8.20
C VAL A 42 -0.73 10.90 8.88
N ALA A 43 -0.13 11.90 8.23
CA ALA A 43 1.02 12.62 8.78
C ALA A 43 0.68 13.39 10.08
N ILE A 44 -0.49 14.04 10.15
CA ILE A 44 -0.96 14.71 11.36
C ILE A 44 -1.18 13.69 12.49
N LEU A 45 -1.80 12.55 12.19
CA LEU A 45 -2.06 11.51 13.19
C LEU A 45 -0.75 10.95 13.77
N ASN A 46 0.23 10.64 12.91
CA ASN A 46 1.57 10.21 13.34
C ASN A 46 2.29 11.34 14.10
N GLY A 47 2.10 12.58 13.70
CA GLY A 47 2.61 13.78 14.38
C GLY A 47 2.04 13.97 15.79
N ILE A 48 0.75 13.68 16.00
CA ILE A 48 0.14 13.64 17.35
C ILE A 48 0.82 12.57 18.19
N GLY A 49 1.03 11.37 17.64
CA GLY A 49 1.77 10.29 18.29
C GLY A 49 3.18 10.74 18.71
N LEU A 50 3.89 11.43 17.81
CA LEU A 50 5.22 11.97 18.05
C LEU A 50 5.24 13.05 19.15
N LEU A 51 4.21 13.89 19.22
CA LEU A 51 4.08 14.98 20.20
C LEU A 51 3.92 14.45 21.63
N PHE A 52 3.11 13.40 21.83
CA PHE A 52 2.85 12.83 23.15
C PHE A 52 3.87 11.75 23.55
N TYR A 53 4.38 10.98 22.60
CA TYR A 53 5.35 9.91 22.84
C TYR A 53 6.32 9.75 21.66
N ILE A 54 7.57 10.19 21.84
CA ILE A 54 8.59 10.20 20.77
C ILE A 54 8.78 8.82 20.13
N ILE A 55 8.99 7.77 20.93
CA ILE A 55 9.29 6.43 20.42
C ILE A 55 8.12 5.87 19.59
N PRO A 56 6.87 5.81 20.10
CA PRO A 56 5.70 5.42 19.31
C PRO A 56 5.49 6.23 18.03
N GLY A 57 5.63 7.56 18.10
CA GLY A 57 5.43 8.42 16.92
C GLY A 57 6.44 8.16 15.80
N VAL A 58 7.71 7.97 16.13
CA VAL A 58 8.75 7.62 15.15
C VAL A 58 8.46 6.25 14.52
N ILE A 59 8.04 5.26 15.31
CA ILE A 59 7.68 3.94 14.80
C ILE A 59 6.48 4.03 13.83
N ALA A 60 5.46 4.80 14.16
CA ALA A 60 4.28 4.99 13.30
C ALA A 60 4.68 5.59 11.94
N PHE A 61 5.51 6.64 11.94
CA PHE A 61 6.09 7.18 10.71
C PHE A 61 6.87 6.13 9.93
N ALA A 62 7.77 5.40 10.59
CA ALA A 62 8.61 4.40 9.93
C ALA A 62 7.77 3.30 9.26
N VAL A 63 6.72 2.80 9.94
CA VAL A 63 5.85 1.77 9.38
C VAL A 63 5.02 2.33 8.22
N ASP A 64 4.38 3.49 8.37
CA ASP A 64 3.55 4.05 7.28
C ASP A 64 4.40 4.49 6.06
N PHE A 65 5.66 4.89 6.25
CA PHE A 65 6.62 5.08 5.15
C PHE A 65 7.03 3.76 4.50
N ALA A 66 7.30 2.72 5.30
CA ALA A 66 7.74 1.41 4.79
C ALA A 66 6.61 0.65 4.08
N THR A 67 5.37 0.81 4.54
CA THR A 67 4.20 0.21 3.89
C THR A 67 3.68 1.06 2.75
N GLY A 68 3.92 2.37 2.75
CA GLY A 68 3.40 3.31 1.76
C GLY A 68 2.07 3.96 2.16
N ALA A 69 1.52 3.62 3.34
CA ALA A 69 0.26 4.17 3.84
C ALA A 69 0.30 5.68 4.14
N ILE A 70 1.49 6.26 4.31
CA ILE A 70 1.65 7.71 4.48
C ILE A 70 1.44 8.50 3.19
N TYR A 71 1.43 7.84 2.03
CA TYR A 71 1.24 8.51 0.75
C TYR A 71 -0.24 8.57 0.38
N LEU A 72 -0.64 9.58 -0.40
CA LEU A 72 -1.93 9.63 -1.09
C LEU A 72 -2.02 8.44 -2.06
N PRO A 73 -3.22 7.89 -2.28
CA PRO A 73 -3.40 6.83 -3.25
C PRO A 73 -3.11 7.39 -4.65
N ASP A 74 -2.01 6.93 -5.26
CA ASP A 74 -1.76 7.13 -6.68
C ASP A 74 -2.61 6.12 -7.48
N ALA A 75 -2.93 6.42 -8.74
CA ALA A 75 -3.61 5.49 -9.66
C ALA A 75 -2.72 4.30 -10.09
N ARG A 76 -1.83 3.84 -9.20
CA ARG A 76 -0.93 2.71 -9.39
C ARG A 76 -1.46 1.54 -8.58
N TYR A 77 -1.82 0.47 -9.27
CA TYR A 77 -2.29 -0.76 -8.64
C TYR A 77 -1.16 -1.80 -8.68
N SER A 78 -0.93 -2.46 -7.56
CA SER A 78 0.04 -3.56 -7.46
C SER A 78 -0.71 -4.83 -7.07
N LEU A 79 -0.53 -5.89 -7.84
CA LEU A 79 -1.06 -7.23 -7.55
C LEU A 79 0.10 -8.13 -7.16
N GLU A 80 -0.14 -9.04 -6.20
CA GLU A 80 0.90 -9.98 -5.80
C GLU A 80 1.20 -10.95 -6.97
N PRO A 81 2.47 -11.35 -7.17
CA PRO A 81 2.85 -12.22 -8.28
C PRO A 81 2.05 -13.53 -8.33
N GLU A 82 1.67 -14.07 -7.17
CA GLU A 82 0.88 -15.30 -7.03
C GLU A 82 -0.53 -15.16 -7.61
N GLN A 83 -1.14 -13.98 -7.49
CA GLN A 83 -2.46 -13.70 -8.07
C GLN A 83 -2.41 -13.60 -9.60
N LEU A 84 -1.24 -13.30 -10.17
CA LEU A 84 -1.03 -13.18 -11.61
C LEU A 84 -0.58 -14.50 -12.28
N GLN A 85 -0.10 -15.48 -11.50
CA GLN A 85 0.32 -16.79 -12.03
C GLN A 85 -0.72 -17.47 -12.94
N PRO A 86 -2.03 -17.45 -12.63
CA PRO A 86 -3.05 -18.06 -13.49
C PRO A 86 -3.19 -17.41 -14.88
N ALA A 87 -2.72 -16.17 -15.04
CA ALA A 87 -2.71 -15.47 -16.32
C ALA A 87 -1.50 -15.82 -17.20
N ILE A 88 -0.57 -16.66 -16.73
CA ILE A 88 0.58 -17.12 -17.51
C ILE A 88 0.32 -18.56 -17.97
N ASP A 89 0.39 -18.79 -19.28
CA ASP A 89 0.23 -20.11 -19.88
C ASP A 89 1.52 -20.96 -19.71
N ALA A 90 1.44 -22.26 -19.98
CA ALA A 90 2.56 -23.21 -19.85
C ALA A 90 3.80 -22.82 -20.69
N ASP A 91 3.59 -22.07 -21.77
CA ASP A 91 4.64 -21.53 -22.64
C ASP A 91 5.26 -20.21 -22.12
N GLY A 92 4.86 -19.73 -20.94
CA GLY A 92 5.30 -18.46 -20.36
C GLY A 92 4.69 -17.22 -21.01
N LYS A 93 3.62 -17.38 -21.81
CA LYS A 93 2.90 -16.28 -22.47
C LYS A 93 1.76 -15.77 -21.60
N VAL A 94 1.49 -14.47 -21.67
CA VAL A 94 0.38 -13.85 -20.94
C VAL A 94 -0.94 -14.11 -21.67
N ASP A 95 -1.86 -14.80 -21.00
CA ASP A 95 -3.25 -14.96 -21.41
C ASP A 95 -4.03 -13.67 -21.06
N LYS A 96 -4.26 -12.84 -22.08
CA LYS A 96 -4.92 -11.54 -21.93
C LYS A 96 -6.34 -11.64 -21.34
N ALA A 97 -7.08 -12.71 -21.64
CA ALA A 97 -8.45 -12.89 -21.16
C ALA A 97 -8.47 -13.23 -19.67
N LYS A 98 -7.56 -14.13 -19.23
CA LYS A 98 -7.39 -14.43 -17.80
C LYS A 98 -6.83 -13.25 -17.02
N LEU A 99 -5.89 -12.50 -17.61
CA LEU A 99 -5.35 -11.29 -17.00
C LEU A 99 -6.44 -10.24 -16.78
N GLN A 100 -7.29 -9.99 -17.77
CA GLN A 100 -8.42 -9.07 -17.63
C GLN A 100 -9.40 -9.54 -16.55
N ALA A 101 -9.67 -10.84 -16.44
CA ALA A 101 -10.51 -11.39 -15.38
C ALA A 101 -9.92 -11.17 -13.98
N ILE A 102 -8.62 -11.38 -13.80
CA ILE A 102 -7.92 -11.14 -12.53
C ILE A 102 -7.95 -9.65 -12.16
N ILE A 103 -7.65 -8.75 -13.11
CA ILE A 103 -7.70 -7.31 -12.87
C ILE A 103 -9.12 -6.86 -12.50
N ARG A 104 -10.15 -7.37 -13.19
CA ARG A 104 -11.55 -7.06 -12.84
C ARG A 104 -11.93 -7.60 -11.47
N GLN A 105 -11.44 -8.78 -11.08
CA GLN A 105 -11.78 -9.39 -9.80
C GLN A 105 -11.07 -8.69 -8.63
N GLU A 106 -9.77 -8.45 -8.74
CA GLU A 106 -8.94 -7.95 -7.64
C GLU A 106 -8.94 -6.42 -7.54
N LEU A 107 -9.04 -5.72 -8.67
CA LEU A 107 -8.95 -4.25 -8.73
C LEU A 107 -10.28 -3.59 -9.09
N ASN A 108 -11.32 -4.37 -9.40
CA ASN A 108 -12.63 -3.87 -9.86
C ASN A 108 -12.51 -2.87 -11.02
N LEU A 109 -11.49 -3.05 -11.87
CA LEU A 109 -11.13 -2.16 -12.96
C LEU A 109 -11.37 -2.84 -14.31
N ASP A 110 -12.04 -2.16 -15.23
CA ASP A 110 -12.27 -2.67 -16.58
C ASP A 110 -11.28 -2.05 -17.57
N LEU A 111 -10.19 -2.77 -17.84
CA LEU A 111 -9.16 -2.34 -18.79
C LEU A 111 -9.30 -3.10 -20.12
N PRO A 112 -9.11 -2.43 -21.27
CA PRO A 112 -9.04 -3.07 -22.58
C PRO A 112 -7.66 -3.74 -22.78
N VAL A 113 -7.42 -4.84 -22.07
CA VAL A 113 -6.15 -5.61 -22.09
C VAL A 113 -5.86 -6.20 -23.48
N GLU A 114 -6.88 -6.34 -24.33
CA GLU A 114 -6.77 -6.81 -25.71
C GLU A 114 -5.84 -5.90 -26.53
N GLN A 115 -5.92 -4.59 -26.29
CA GLN A 115 -5.12 -3.56 -26.97
C GLN A 115 -3.72 -3.40 -26.38
N ALA A 116 -3.43 -4.05 -25.24
CA ALA A 116 -2.12 -3.94 -24.61
C ALA A 116 -1.03 -4.66 -25.42
N GLU A 117 0.11 -4.01 -25.60
CA GLU A 117 1.29 -4.61 -26.23
C GLU A 117 2.15 -5.33 -25.19
N GLU A 118 2.46 -6.61 -25.43
CA GLU A 118 3.38 -7.38 -24.58
C GLU A 118 4.82 -6.94 -24.89
N SER A 119 5.41 -6.10 -24.03
CA SER A 119 6.82 -5.71 -24.16
C SER A 119 7.74 -6.80 -23.60
N ARG A 120 8.54 -7.45 -24.46
CA ARG A 120 9.59 -8.43 -24.08
C ARG A 120 10.97 -7.80 -23.90
N GLN A 121 11.06 -6.48 -23.79
CA GLN A 121 12.34 -5.80 -23.62
C GLN A 121 12.88 -6.02 -22.20
N PRO A 122 14.21 -6.21 -22.03
CA PRO A 122 14.81 -6.45 -20.73
C PRO A 122 14.47 -5.30 -19.76
N LEU A 123 14.10 -5.71 -18.54
CA LEU A 123 13.44 -4.95 -17.47
C LEU A 123 14.05 -3.60 -17.01
N PRO A 124 15.35 -3.25 -17.15
CA PRO A 124 15.89 -2.07 -16.44
C PRO A 124 15.31 -0.72 -16.91
N SER A 125 14.91 -0.63 -18.19
CA SER A 125 14.52 0.65 -18.80
C SER A 125 13.05 1.02 -18.57
N HIS A 126 12.14 0.04 -18.57
CA HIS A 126 10.70 0.28 -18.39
C HIS A 126 10.32 0.57 -16.93
N ILE A 127 10.99 -0.07 -15.95
CA ILE A 127 10.80 0.26 -14.53
C ILE A 127 11.22 1.70 -14.24
N ALA A 128 12.32 2.17 -14.84
CA ALA A 128 12.74 3.56 -14.73
C ALA A 128 11.70 4.53 -15.31
N MET A 129 11.05 4.20 -16.44
CA MET A 129 9.98 5.01 -17.02
C MET A 129 8.70 5.01 -16.18
N LEU A 130 8.36 3.87 -15.56
CA LEU A 130 7.25 3.78 -14.61
C LEU A 130 7.51 4.61 -13.36
N HIS A 131 8.75 4.66 -12.85
CA HIS A 131 9.09 5.52 -11.70
C HIS A 131 9.24 7.00 -12.07
N SER A 132 9.49 7.35 -13.34
CA SER A 132 9.79 8.72 -13.77
C SER A 132 8.59 9.57 -14.17
N THR A 133 7.35 9.12 -13.93
CA THR A 133 6.15 9.94 -14.20
C THR A 133 5.51 10.40 -12.88
N PRO A 134 5.98 11.52 -12.29
CA PRO A 134 5.10 12.40 -11.58
C PRO A 134 4.25 13.12 -12.66
N ARG A 135 3.00 12.70 -12.83
CA ARG A 135 2.04 13.57 -13.51
C ARG A 135 1.70 14.67 -12.52
N ALA A 136 2.14 15.89 -12.86
CA ALA A 136 1.74 17.13 -12.21
C ALA A 136 0.23 17.35 -12.28
#